data_AF-A0A6M8I2V2-F1
#
_entry.id   AF-A0A6M8I2V2-F1
#
_cell.length_a   1.000
_cell.length_b   1.000
_cell.length_c   1.000
_cell.angle_alpha   90.00
_cell.angle_beta   90.00
_cell.angle_gamma   90.00
#
_symmetry.space_group_name_H-M   'P 1'
#
loop_
_entity.id
_entity.type
_entity.pdbx_description
1 polymer ?
#
loop_
_entity_poly.entity_id
_entity_poly.type
_entity_poly.pdbx_seq_one_letter_code
_entity_poly.pdbx_strand_id
1 'polypeptide(L)'
;MSKQSLSSLSSLIPAKGEAAKAETLPDEKPRLSKPLKEERHGLTIRIRQSHNDRLRTMVYREGMTKQDLLDRAIDEMLERYGY
;
A
#
# COMPACT_ATOMS: atom_id res chain seq x y z
N MET A 1 -18.33 66.24 4.55
CA MET A 1 -17.58 64.96 4.48
C MET A 1 -18.39 63.88 5.19
N SER A 2 -18.46 62.71 4.55
CA SER A 2 -18.83 61.36 5.04
C SER A 2 -20.02 61.19 6.00
N LYS A 3 -21.23 60.92 5.47
CA LYS A 3 -21.85 59.59 5.22
C LYS A 3 -22.47 58.97 6.48
N GLN A 4 -23.79 58.96 6.54
CA GLN A 4 -24.56 57.92 7.22
C GLN A 4 -26.03 57.98 6.81
N SER A 5 -26.66 56.81 6.86
CA SER A 5 -28.11 56.55 6.89
C SER A 5 -28.79 56.20 5.57
N LEU A 6 -29.00 54.90 5.40
CA LEU A 6 -30.29 54.32 4.99
C LEU A 6 -30.49 53.15 5.98
N SER A 7 -31.24 53.24 7.09
CA SER A 7 -32.70 53.41 7.17
C SER A 7 -33.36 52.77 5.94
N SER A 8 -34.01 51.61 6.00
CA SER A 8 -34.95 51.17 7.03
C SER A 8 -35.55 49.83 6.62
N LEU A 9 -35.97 49.07 7.64
CA LEU A 9 -37.13 48.15 7.65
C LEU A 9 -37.01 46.90 6.75
N SER A 10 -36.70 45.73 7.31
CA SER A 10 -37.61 44.96 8.17
C SER A 10 -39.00 44.85 7.58
N SER A 11 -39.25 43.77 6.84
CA SER A 11 -40.48 42.96 6.89
C SER A 11 -40.54 42.11 5.63
N LEU A 12 -40.38 40.79 5.80
CA LEU A 12 -41.08 39.73 5.08
C LEU A 12 -40.52 38.38 5.59
N ILE A 13 -40.94 38.03 6.81
CA ILE A 13 -41.02 36.63 7.31
C ILE A 13 -42.52 36.29 7.17
N PRO A 14 -43.01 35.06 6.83
CA PRO A 14 -42.55 33.71 7.22
C PRO A 14 -42.53 32.71 6.02
N ALA A 15 -42.17 31.42 6.06
CA ALA A 15 -42.26 30.39 7.10
C ALA A 15 -41.45 29.13 6.69
N LYS A 16 -41.16 28.30 7.70
CA LYS A 16 -41.13 26.83 7.68
C LYS A 16 -40.00 26.09 6.95
N GLY A 17 -39.24 25.34 7.75
CA GLY A 17 -38.39 24.25 7.28
C GLY A 17 -37.41 23.81 8.36
N GLU A 18 -37.91 23.14 9.40
CA GLU A 18 -37.13 22.41 10.39
C GLU A 18 -36.10 21.47 9.73
N ALA A 19 -34.88 21.45 10.24
CA ALA A 19 -34.29 20.27 10.88
C ALA A 19 -32.82 20.54 11.21
N ALA A 20 -32.51 20.57 12.50
CA ALA A 20 -31.16 20.46 13.01
C ALA A 20 -30.48 19.21 12.41
N LYS A 21 -29.33 19.37 11.75
CA LYS A 21 -28.48 18.25 11.37
C LYS A 21 -27.23 18.28 12.23
N ALA A 22 -27.20 17.31 13.14
CA ALA A 22 -26.11 16.97 14.03
C ALA A 22 -24.77 16.86 13.27
N GLU A 23 -23.74 17.40 13.89
CA GLU A 23 -22.34 17.15 13.54
C GLU A 23 -22.09 15.63 13.63
N THR A 24 -22.00 14.97 12.49
CA THR A 24 -21.59 13.56 12.43
C THR A 24 -20.11 13.48 12.74
N LEU A 25 -19.78 12.97 13.92
CA LEU A 25 -18.43 12.52 14.28
C LEU A 25 -17.90 11.57 13.20
N PRO A 26 -16.62 11.69 12.79
CA PRO A 26 -16.06 10.76 11.82
C PRO A 26 -15.95 9.38 12.48
N ASP A 27 -16.75 8.47 11.95
CA ASP A 27 -16.78 7.04 12.24
C ASP A 27 -15.36 6.46 12.01
N GLU A 28 -14.63 6.18 13.09
CA GLU A 28 -13.33 5.51 13.05
C GLU A 28 -13.52 4.06 12.59
N LYS A 29 -13.53 3.86 11.28
CA LYS A 29 -13.42 2.53 10.70
C LYS A 29 -12.14 1.86 11.22
N PRO A 30 -12.19 0.60 11.68
CA PRO A 30 -10.99 -0.12 12.08
C PRO A 30 -10.06 -0.18 10.88
N ARG A 31 -8.91 0.50 10.99
CA ARG A 31 -7.85 0.43 9.99
C ARG A 31 -7.36 -1.02 10.03
N LEU A 32 -7.81 -1.84 9.07
CA LEU A 32 -7.16 -3.11 8.78
C LEU A 32 -5.67 -2.81 8.65
N SER A 33 -4.87 -3.29 9.60
CA SER A 33 -3.43 -3.32 9.50
C SER A 33 -3.10 -4.03 8.20
N LYS A 34 -2.65 -3.27 7.20
CA LYS A 34 -2.17 -3.85 5.95
C LYS A 34 -1.08 -4.86 6.32
N PRO A 35 -1.10 -6.09 5.76
CA PRO A 35 -0.03 -7.04 6.01
C PRO A 35 1.30 -6.36 5.70
N LEU A 36 2.26 -6.48 6.62
CA LEU A 36 3.63 -6.04 6.43
C LEU A 36 4.13 -6.71 5.15
N LYS A 37 4.18 -5.96 4.04
CA LYS A 37 4.86 -6.42 2.84
C LYS A 37 6.32 -6.49 3.23
N GLU A 38 6.83 -7.70 3.40
CA GLU A 38 8.27 -7.93 3.53
C GLU A 38 8.98 -7.20 2.40
N GLU A 39 9.98 -6.41 2.76
CA GLU A 39 10.76 -5.66 1.79
C GLU A 39 11.57 -6.65 0.95
N ARG A 40 11.09 -6.90 -0.27
CA ARG A 40 11.79 -7.77 -1.20
C ARG A 40 12.91 -6.97 -1.88
N HIS A 41 14.14 -7.20 -1.47
CA HIS A 41 15.31 -6.70 -2.18
C HIS A 41 15.58 -7.58 -3.41
N GLY A 42 15.55 -6.97 -4.60
CA GLY A 42 15.87 -7.65 -5.84
C GLY A 42 17.39 -7.71 -6.07
N LEU A 43 17.94 -8.91 -6.26
CA LEU A 43 19.33 -9.11 -6.66
C LEU A 43 19.42 -9.50 -8.14
N THR A 44 20.23 -8.80 -8.91
CA THR A 44 20.56 -9.21 -10.29
C THR A 44 21.88 -9.96 -10.31
N ILE A 45 21.84 -11.23 -10.73
CA ILE A 45 23.02 -12.09 -10.86
C ILE A 45 23.33 -12.38 -12.32
N ARG A 46 24.62 -12.32 -12.68
CA ARG A 46 25.13 -12.76 -13.98
C ARG A 46 25.69 -14.16 -13.84
N ILE A 47 25.15 -15.09 -14.62
CA ILE A 47 25.58 -16.49 -14.63
C ILE A 47 26.04 -16.89 -16.05
N ARG A 48 26.96 -17.85 -16.12
CA ARG A 48 27.40 -18.43 -17.39
C ARG A 48 26.23 -19.17 -18.06
N GLN A 49 26.21 -19.18 -19.39
CA GLN A 49 25.13 -19.81 -20.16
C GLN A 49 24.97 -21.30 -19.84
N SER A 50 26.08 -22.05 -19.74
CA SER A 50 26.08 -23.46 -19.34
C SER A 50 25.44 -23.71 -17.98
N HIS A 51 25.61 -22.79 -17.01
CA HIS A 51 24.97 -22.90 -15.70
C HIS A 51 23.49 -22.57 -15.78
N ASN A 52 23.08 -21.59 -16.60
CA ASN A 52 21.67 -21.29 -16.82
C ASN A 52 20.92 -22.45 -17.47
N ASP A 53 21.55 -23.18 -18.39
CA ASP A 53 20.96 -24.37 -19.00
C ASP A 53 20.80 -25.49 -17.98
N ARG A 54 21.80 -25.71 -17.12
CA ARG A 54 21.70 -26.67 -16.01
C ARG A 54 20.59 -26.30 -15.01
N LEU A 55 20.48 -25.01 -14.65
CA LEU A 55 19.41 -24.50 -13.79
C LEU A 55 18.03 -24.77 -14.40
N ARG A 56 17.86 -24.57 -15.72
CA ARG A 56 16.60 -24.87 -16.41
C ARG A 56 16.24 -26.36 -16.31
N THR A 57 17.21 -27.26 -16.46
CA THR A 57 16.98 -28.70 -16.30
C THR A 57 16.55 -29.05 -14.88
N MET A 58 17.16 -28.44 -13.87
CA MET A 58 16.81 -28.67 -12.46
C MET A 58 15.40 -28.17 -12.13
N VAL A 59 15.06 -26.95 -12.55
CA VAL A 59 13.71 -26.35 -12.43
C VAL A 59 12.65 -27.28 -13.02
N TYR A 60 12.89 -27.83 -14.21
CA TYR A 60 11.96 -28.78 -14.83
C TYR A 60 11.81 -30.08 -14.02
N ARG A 61 12.92 -30.62 -13.51
CA ARG A 61 12.92 -31.89 -12.74
C ARG A 61 12.27 -31.75 -11.37
N GLU A 62 12.49 -30.64 -10.70
CA GLU A 62 12.04 -30.42 -9.32
C GLU A 62 10.67 -29.76 -9.23
N GLY A 63 10.14 -29.25 -10.35
CA GLY A 63 8.83 -28.59 -10.38
C GLY A 63 8.79 -27.26 -9.63
N MET A 64 9.95 -26.65 -9.39
CA MET A 64 10.10 -25.38 -8.68
C MET A 64 10.36 -24.23 -9.64
N THR A 65 10.26 -22.98 -9.18
CA THR A 65 10.70 -21.84 -9.99
C THR A 65 12.21 -21.68 -9.95
N LYS A 66 12.77 -20.93 -10.92
CA LYS A 66 14.18 -20.54 -10.88
C LYS A 66 14.54 -19.78 -9.60
N GLN A 67 13.60 -18.99 -9.10
CA GLN A 67 13.83 -18.15 -7.92
C GLN A 67 13.90 -19.02 -6.66
N ASP A 68 12.94 -19.91 -6.45
CA ASP A 68 12.94 -20.81 -5.28
C ASP A 68 14.22 -21.65 -5.21
N LEU A 69 14.69 -22.11 -6.37
CA LEU A 69 15.91 -22.91 -6.45
C LEU A 69 17.18 -22.09 -6.15
N LEU A 70 17.20 -20.81 -6.52
CA LEU A 70 18.30 -19.90 -6.19
C LEU A 70 18.26 -19.50 -4.72
N ASP A 71 17.08 -19.20 -4.18
CA ASP A 71 16.88 -18.85 -2.78
C ASP A 71 17.36 -20.00 -1.88
N ARG A 72 16.93 -21.23 -2.16
CA ARG A 72 17.41 -22.43 -1.47
C ARG A 72 18.93 -22.59 -1.55
N ALA A 73 19.52 -22.37 -2.71
CA ALA A 73 20.97 -22.50 -2.88
C ALA A 73 21.74 -21.41 -2.11
N ILE A 74 21.15 -20.22 -1.97
CA ILE A 74 21.70 -19.14 -1.14
C ILE A 74 21.60 -19.53 0.34
N ASP A 75 20.46 -20.02 0.80
CA ASP A 75 20.26 -20.47 2.18
C ASP A 75 21.24 -21.59 2.55
N GLU A 76 21.35 -22.64 1.72
CA GLU A 76 22.32 -23.73 1.91
C GLU A 76 23.78 -23.24 1.94
N MET A 77 24.08 -22.16 1.22
CA MET A 77 25.41 -21.54 1.25
C MET A 77 25.61 -20.75 2.54
N LEU A 78 24.65 -19.91 2.94
CA LEU A 78 24.73 -19.12 4.18
C LEU A 78 24.91 -20.02 5.40
N GLU A 79 24.12 -21.09 5.49
CA GLU A 79 24.25 -22.10 6.55
C GLU A 79 25.65 -22.72 6.61
N ARG A 80 26.26 -23.03 5.45
CA ARG A 80 27.62 -23.59 5.39
C ARG A 80 28.70 -22.61 5.85
N TYR A 81 28.49 -21.31 5.68
CA TYR A 81 29.43 -20.27 6.09
C TYR A 81 29.09 -19.67 7.47
N GLY A 82 28.03 -20.14 8.13
CA GLY A 82 27.64 -19.70 9.47
C GLY A 82 26.97 -18.32 9.50
N TYR A 83 26.27 -17.96 8.43
CA TYR A 83 25.41 -16.79 8.36
C TYR A 83 23.94 -17.14 8.59
#